data_AF-A0A9D0L0M0-F1
#
_entry.id   AF-A0A9D0L0M0-F1
#
_cell.length_a   1.000
_cell.length_b   1.000
_cell.length_c   1.000
_cell.angle_alpha   90.00
_cell.angle_beta   90.00
_cell.angle_gamma   90.00
#
_symmetry.space_group_name_H-M   'P 1'
#
loop_
_entity.id
_entity.type
_entity.pdbx_description
1 polymer ?
#
loop_
_entity_poly.entity_id
_entity_poly.type
_entity_poly.pdbx_seq_one_letter_code
_entity_poly.pdbx_strand_id
1 'polypeptide(L)'
;MCSQGGLTLDKLLVATTNKGKLKEFREIFKDFGIQVLSLDDMAEKISVEEDRETFLENAVKKAKIYGDFYRMPVVAEDAGLQVEALGGYPGVYSARFYNIEFGGGEEGENPDKANIKKLLRLL
;
A
#
# COMPACT_ATOMS: atom_id res chain seq x y z
N MET A 1 -25.20 -33.31 15.44
CA MET A 1 -23.88 -33.18 14.79
C MET A 1 -23.84 -31.80 14.15
N CYS A 2 -23.28 -30.80 14.84
CA CYS A 2 -23.05 -29.48 14.25
C CYS A 2 -21.91 -29.66 13.24
N SER A 3 -22.23 -29.53 11.96
CA SER A 3 -21.21 -29.46 10.91
C SER A 3 -20.35 -28.23 11.17
N GLN A 4 -19.04 -28.43 11.32
CA GLN A 4 -18.07 -27.35 11.26
C GLN A 4 -18.04 -26.83 9.82
N GLY A 5 -18.92 -25.88 9.50
CA GLY A 5 -18.78 -25.04 8.32
C GLY A 5 -17.72 -23.97 8.62
N GLY A 6 -16.44 -24.35 8.57
CA GLY A 6 -15.37 -23.37 8.60
C GLY A 6 -15.48 -22.49 7.35
N LEU A 7 -15.46 -21.16 7.52
CA LEU A 7 -15.32 -20.22 6.41
C LEU A 7 -13.99 -20.54 5.70
N THR A 8 -14.04 -21.14 4.51
CA THR A 8 -12.84 -21.29 3.67
C THR A 8 -12.58 -19.97 2.98
N LEU A 9 -11.40 -19.40 3.21
CA LEU A 9 -10.97 -18.18 2.56
C LEU A 9 -10.42 -18.53 1.16
N ASP A 10 -11.28 -18.60 0.16
CA ASP A 10 -10.86 -19.05 -1.17
C ASP A 10 -10.11 -17.93 -1.94
N LYS A 11 -10.41 -16.67 -1.63
CA LYS A 11 -9.86 -15.49 -2.31
C LYS A 11 -9.48 -14.40 -1.32
N LEU A 12 -8.35 -13.77 -1.56
CA LEU A 12 -7.86 -12.63 -0.80
C LEU A 12 -7.44 -11.52 -1.75
N LEU A 13 -7.95 -10.31 -1.53
CA LEU A 13 -7.48 -9.13 -2.25
C LEU A 13 -6.31 -8.51 -1.49
N VAL A 14 -5.17 -8.36 -2.17
CA VAL A 14 -4.08 -7.50 -1.69
C VAL A 14 -4.26 -6.13 -2.33
N ALA A 15 -4.49 -5.11 -1.50
CA ALA A 15 -4.77 -3.74 -1.92
C ALA A 15 -3.52 -3.01 -2.44
N THR A 16 -2.90 -3.57 -3.48
CA THR A 16 -1.69 -3.05 -4.14
C THR A 16 -1.76 -3.26 -5.65
N THR A 17 -1.09 -2.39 -6.39
CA THR A 17 -0.76 -2.56 -7.82
C THR A 17 0.73 -2.84 -8.03
N ASN A 18 1.51 -2.91 -6.94
CA ASN A 18 2.94 -3.21 -7.01
C ASN A 18 3.16 -4.71 -7.28
N LYS A 19 3.70 -5.02 -8.45
CA LYS A 19 3.95 -6.40 -8.90
C LYS A 19 4.93 -7.17 -8.02
N GLY A 20 5.91 -6.50 -7.42
CA GLY A 20 6.88 -7.11 -6.50
C GLY A 20 6.19 -7.59 -5.23
N LYS A 21 5.43 -6.69 -4.59
CA LYS A 21 4.62 -6.99 -3.39
C LYS A 21 3.62 -8.10 -3.67
N LEU A 22 2.93 -8.06 -4.80
CA LEU A 22 1.98 -9.10 -5.19
C LEU A 22 2.64 -10.48 -5.33
N LYS A 23 3.87 -10.54 -5.85
CA LYS A 23 4.64 -11.78 -5.92
C LYS A 23 4.94 -12.33 -4.53
N GLU A 24 5.39 -11.48 -3.60
CA GLU A 24 5.66 -11.87 -2.22
C GLU A 24 4.42 -12.43 -1.51
N PHE A 25 3.27 -11.75 -1.62
CA PHE A 25 2.02 -12.23 -1.04
C PHE A 25 1.55 -13.56 -1.66
N ARG A 26 1.71 -13.74 -2.97
CA ARG A 26 1.40 -15.01 -3.63
C ARG A 26 2.24 -16.16 -3.10
N GLU A 27 3.52 -15.94 -2.85
CA GLU A 27 4.38 -16.96 -2.23
C GLU A 27 3.96 -17.26 -0.79
N ILE A 28 3.65 -16.25 0.02
CA ILE A 28 3.17 -16.43 1.41
C ILE A 28 1.91 -17.28 1.47
N PHE A 29 0.95 -17.03 0.57
CA PHE A 29 -0.37 -17.67 0.61
C PHE A 29 -0.49 -18.95 -0.23
N LYS A 30 0.56 -19.32 -0.96
CA LYS A 30 0.59 -20.47 -1.87
C LYS A 30 0.18 -21.78 -1.20
N ASP A 31 0.71 -22.05 -0.01
CA ASP A 31 0.50 -23.31 0.71
C ASP A 31 -0.87 -23.40 1.40
N PHE A 32 -1.62 -22.29 1.43
CA PHE A 32 -2.94 -22.21 2.06
C PHE A 32 -4.09 -22.41 1.05
N GLY A 33 -3.79 -22.57 -0.24
CA GLY A 33 -4.81 -22.70 -1.29
C GLY A 33 -5.62 -21.41 -1.52
N ILE A 34 -5.13 -20.27 -1.06
CA ILE A 34 -5.81 -18.97 -1.16
C ILE A 34 -5.43 -18.30 -2.49
N GLN A 35 -6.43 -17.95 -3.30
CA GLN A 35 -6.19 -17.17 -4.52
C GLN A 35 -5.93 -15.70 -4.16
N VAL A 36 -4.72 -15.21 -4.43
CA VAL A 36 -4.33 -13.81 -4.23
C VAL A 36 -4.67 -12.97 -5.47
N LEU A 37 -5.61 -12.04 -5.30
CA LEU A 37 -6.00 -11.01 -6.25
C LEU A 37 -5.32 -9.69 -5.92
N SER A 38 -5.15 -8.84 -6.91
CA SER A 38 -4.63 -7.47 -6.81
C SER A 38 -5.69 -6.45 -7.20
N LEU A 39 -5.40 -5.16 -6.96
CA LEU A 39 -6.28 -4.09 -7.44
C LEU A 39 -6.41 -4.09 -8.96
N ASP A 40 -5.41 -4.58 -9.70
CA ASP A 40 -5.44 -4.70 -11.16
C ASP A 40 -6.43 -5.78 -11.65
N ASP A 41 -6.75 -6.77 -10.82
CA ASP A 41 -7.69 -7.86 -11.15
C ASP A 41 -9.17 -7.44 -10.97
N MET A 42 -9.45 -6.31 -10.32
CA MET A 42 -10.81 -5.85 -10.05
C MET A 42 -11.44 -5.18 -11.28
N ALA A 43 -12.70 -5.50 -11.61
CA ALA A 43 -13.37 -4.90 -12.77
C ALA A 43 -13.63 -3.39 -12.57
N GLU A 44 -14.11 -3.02 -11.39
CA GLU A 44 -14.33 -1.63 -10.99
C GLU A 44 -13.13 -1.13 -10.19
N LYS A 45 -12.62 0.06 -10.52
CA LYS A 45 -11.44 0.64 -9.87
C LYS A 45 -11.87 1.78 -8.96
N ILE A 46 -11.47 1.72 -7.70
CA ILE A 46 -11.51 2.87 -6.78
C ILE A 46 -10.09 3.15 -6.28
N SER A 47 -9.85 4.41 -5.94
CA SER A 47 -8.62 4.83 -5.26
C SER A 47 -8.95 5.26 -3.83
N VAL A 48 -8.04 4.95 -2.92
CA VAL A 48 -8.13 5.38 -1.53
C VAL A 48 -7.02 6.38 -1.27
N GLU A 49 -7.38 7.57 -0.83
CA GLU A 49 -6.40 8.59 -0.46
C GLU A 49 -5.67 8.22 0.84
N GLU A 50 -4.36 8.39 0.86
CA GLU A 50 -3.45 8.10 1.98
C GLU A 50 -3.12 9.39 2.74
N ASP A 51 -4.11 9.84 3.51
CA ASP A 51 -4.16 11.13 4.23
C ASP A 51 -3.92 11.00 5.73
N ARG A 52 -3.61 9.80 6.24
CA ARG A 52 -3.37 9.58 7.67
C ARG A 52 -1.93 9.88 8.06
N GLU A 53 -1.73 10.12 9.34
CA GLU A 53 -0.44 10.51 9.92
C GLU A 53 0.50 9.31 10.09
N THR A 54 -0.06 8.08 10.14
CA THR A 54 0.72 6.86 10.32
C THR A 54 0.48 5.82 9.24
N PHE A 55 1.49 4.98 8.97
CA PHE A 55 1.38 3.85 8.04
C PHE A 55 0.26 2.88 8.44
N LEU A 56 0.11 2.61 9.74
CA LEU A 56 -0.93 1.71 10.24
C LEU A 56 -2.33 2.23 9.93
N GLU A 57 -2.58 3.53 10.14
CA GLU A 57 -3.89 4.12 9.87
C GLU A 57 -4.22 4.14 8.37
N ASN A 58 -3.22 4.40 7.50
CA ASN A 58 -3.41 4.29 6.06
C ASN A 58 -3.70 2.84 5.65
N ALA A 59 -2.95 1.87 6.18
CA ALA A 59 -3.18 0.46 5.89
C ALA A 59 -4.59 0.00 6.32
N VAL A 60 -5.03 0.37 7.53
CA VAL A 60 -6.37 0.07 8.03
C VAL A 60 -7.45 0.76 7.19
N LYS A 61 -7.26 2.04 6.84
CA LYS A 61 -8.18 2.79 5.98
C LYS A 61 -8.35 2.11 4.62
N LYS A 62 -7.25 1.71 3.98
CA LYS A 62 -7.26 0.98 2.70
C LYS A 62 -7.98 -0.35 2.82
N ALA A 63 -7.61 -1.20 3.78
CA ALA A 63 -8.23 -2.51 3.97
C ALA A 63 -9.74 -2.40 4.18
N LYS A 64 -10.18 -1.44 5.01
CA LYS A 64 -11.59 -1.20 5.29
C LYS A 64 -12.36 -0.76 4.05
N ILE A 65 -11.89 0.29 3.35
CA ILE A 65 -12.61 0.84 2.20
C ILE A 65 -12.69 -0.17 1.06
N TYR A 66 -11.58 -0.85 0.74
CA TYR A 66 -11.58 -1.86 -0.30
C TYR A 66 -12.42 -3.09 0.08
N GLY A 67 -12.41 -3.50 1.34
CA GLY A 67 -13.23 -4.61 1.82
C GLY A 67 -14.72 -4.30 1.78
N ASP A 68 -15.10 -3.08 2.20
CA ASP A 68 -16.48 -2.60 2.14
C ASP A 68 -16.98 -2.49 0.68
N PHE A 69 -16.10 -2.05 -0.23
CA PHE A 69 -16.44 -1.86 -1.63
C PHE A 69 -16.51 -3.18 -2.42
N TYR A 70 -15.46 -4.01 -2.37
CA TYR A 70 -15.38 -5.26 -3.13
C TYR A 70 -16.06 -6.45 -2.45
N ARG A 71 -16.54 -6.27 -1.20
CA ARG A 71 -17.24 -7.30 -0.41
C ARG A 71 -16.44 -8.59 -0.27
N MET A 72 -15.13 -8.46 -0.05
CA MET A 72 -14.24 -9.59 0.14
C MET A 72 -13.14 -9.30 1.16
N PRO A 73 -12.48 -10.32 1.71
CA PRO A 73 -11.35 -10.12 2.61
C PRO A 73 -10.18 -9.42 1.91
N VAL A 74 -9.62 -8.42 2.58
CA VAL A 74 -8.55 -7.57 2.06
C VAL A 74 -7.36 -7.53 3.02
N VAL A 75 -6.16 -7.67 2.47
CA VAL A 75 -4.92 -7.26 3.13
C VAL A 75 -4.44 -5.97 2.47
N ALA A 76 -4.14 -4.97 3.29
CA ALA A 76 -3.51 -3.74 2.85
C ALA A 76 -2.25 -3.48 3.67
N GLU A 77 -1.33 -2.75 3.08
CA GLU A 77 -0.07 -2.33 3.67
C GLU A 77 0.19 -0.88 3.28
N ASP A 78 0.88 -0.13 4.12
CA ASP A 78 1.43 1.19 3.78
C ASP A 78 2.91 1.22 4.17
N ALA A 79 3.74 1.82 3.33
CA ALA A 79 5.18 1.77 3.46
C ALA A 79 5.82 3.10 3.04
N GLY A 80 6.93 3.44 3.67
CA GLY A 80 7.69 4.64 3.36
C GLY A 80 9.10 4.58 3.90
N LEU A 81 9.90 5.55 3.49
CA LEU A 81 11.25 5.81 3.96
C LEU A 81 11.21 6.81 5.10
N GLN A 82 11.89 6.51 6.21
CA GLN A 82 12.13 7.46 7.28
C GLN A 82 13.63 7.72 7.38
N VAL A 83 14.02 8.99 7.38
CA VAL A 83 15.43 9.39 7.45
C VAL A 83 15.66 10.18 8.73
N GLU A 84 16.50 9.65 9.62
CA GLU A 84 16.76 10.22 10.95
C GLU A 84 17.32 11.64 10.87
N ALA A 85 18.25 11.91 9.95
CA ALA A 85 18.81 13.24 9.72
C ALA A 85 17.77 14.28 9.29
N LEU A 86 16.62 13.84 8.78
CA LEU A 86 15.49 14.68 8.40
C LEU A 86 14.34 14.60 9.41
N GLY A 87 14.60 14.15 10.65
CA GLY A 87 13.56 14.02 11.67
C GLY A 87 12.48 13.00 11.34
N GLY A 88 12.81 11.98 10.55
CA GLY A 88 11.87 10.94 10.12
C GLY A 88 11.15 11.21 8.80
N TYR A 89 11.35 12.36 8.16
CA TYR A 89 10.87 12.58 6.79
C TYR A 89 11.60 11.67 5.79
N PRO A 90 10.98 11.26 4.68
CA PRO A 90 9.62 11.64 4.23
C PRO A 90 8.45 10.91 4.92
N GLY A 91 8.66 9.77 5.57
CA GLY A 91 7.62 9.03 6.27
C GLY A 91 6.43 8.66 5.37
N VAL A 92 5.21 8.92 5.83
CA VAL A 92 3.96 8.67 5.08
C VAL A 92 3.86 9.44 3.76
N TYR A 93 4.71 10.45 3.55
CA TYR A 93 4.76 11.24 2.32
C TYR A 93 5.70 10.65 1.26
N SER A 94 6.32 9.50 1.51
CA SER A 94 7.40 8.94 0.66
C SER A 94 7.10 8.93 -0.84
N ALA A 95 5.90 8.48 -1.25
CA ALA A 95 5.52 8.40 -2.66
C ALA A 95 5.36 9.79 -3.32
N ARG A 96 5.12 10.84 -2.52
CA ARG A 96 4.84 12.20 -2.98
C ARG A 96 5.79 13.24 -2.40
N PHE A 97 6.94 12.82 -1.89
CA PHE A 97 7.86 13.72 -1.18
C PHE A 97 8.30 14.91 -2.05
N TYR A 98 8.45 14.71 -3.35
CA TYR A 98 8.78 15.73 -4.34
C TYR A 98 7.82 16.94 -4.35
N ASN A 99 6.56 16.77 -3.95
CA ASN A 99 5.54 17.81 -4.03
C ASN A 99 5.13 18.44 -2.69
N ILE A 100 5.65 17.92 -1.57
CA ILE A 100 5.34 18.51 -0.25
C ILE A 100 6.21 19.72 0.04
N GLU A 101 5.74 20.61 0.92
CA GLU A 101 6.42 21.87 1.25
C GLU A 101 7.77 21.69 1.98
N PHE A 102 7.94 20.60 2.73
CA PHE A 102 9.18 20.32 3.49
C PHE A 102 10.41 20.38 2.58
N GLY A 103 11.27 21.39 2.74
CA GLY A 103 12.47 21.58 1.90
C GLY A 103 12.19 22.03 0.46
N GLY A 104 10.96 22.49 0.16
CA GLY A 104 10.51 22.94 -1.16
C GLY A 104 10.13 21.81 -2.13
N GLY A 105 9.50 22.16 -3.24
CA GLY A 105 9.20 21.22 -4.32
C GLY A 105 10.44 20.78 -5.10
N GLU A 106 10.34 19.66 -5.81
CA GLU A 106 11.39 19.17 -6.70
C GLU A 106 10.79 18.63 -8.01
N GLU A 107 11.43 18.97 -9.12
CA GLU A 107 11.10 18.44 -10.43
C GLU A 107 12.00 17.28 -10.81
N GLY A 108 11.47 16.34 -11.60
CA GLY A 108 12.21 15.22 -12.15
C GLY A 108 11.47 14.61 -13.33
N GLU A 109 12.15 13.74 -14.08
CA GLU A 109 11.55 13.05 -15.23
C GLU A 109 10.32 12.23 -14.83
N ASN A 110 10.27 11.76 -13.59
CA ASN A 110 9.13 11.08 -12.98
C ASN A 110 9.12 11.32 -11.45
N PRO A 111 8.00 11.01 -10.77
CA PRO A 111 7.88 11.17 -9.32
C PRO A 111 9.00 10.51 -8.51
N ASP A 112 9.42 9.30 -8.86
CA ASP A 112 10.46 8.56 -8.12
C ASP A 112 11.81 9.27 -8.19
N LYS A 113 12.23 9.70 -9.39
CA LYS A 113 13.46 10.47 -9.59
C LYS A 113 13.40 11.82 -8.86
N ALA A 114 12.25 12.50 -8.86
CA ALA A 114 12.05 13.75 -8.15
C ALA A 114 12.13 13.54 -6.61
N ASN A 115 11.54 12.46 -6.09
CA ASN A 115 11.61 12.06 -4.68
C ASN A 115 13.07 11.84 -4.25
N ILE A 116 13.82 11.03 -5.01
CA ILE A 116 15.22 10.73 -4.72
C ILE A 116 16.07 12.01 -4.78
N LYS A 117 15.90 12.82 -5.83
CA LYS A 117 16.66 14.07 -5.99
C LYS A 117 16.41 15.03 -4.83
N LYS A 118 15.15 15.20 -4.42
CA LYS A 118 14.79 16.03 -3.27
C LYS A 118 15.42 15.52 -1.99
N LEU A 119 15.35 14.20 -1.75
CA LEU A 119 15.94 13.59 -0.57
C LEU A 119 17.45 13.85 -0.50
N LEU A 120 18.16 13.59 -1.59
CA LEU A 120 19.62 13.79 -1.67
C LEU A 120 20.03 15.26 -1.56
N ARG A 121 19.16 16.22 -1.96
CA ARG A 121 19.42 17.66 -1.80
C ARG A 121 19.28 18.13 -0.35
N LEU A 122 18.48 17.44 0.46
CA LEU A 122 18.20 17.80 1.85
C LEU A 122 19.13 17.11 2.85
N LEU A 123 19.93 16.14 2.39
CA LEU A 123 20.98 15.46 3.16
C LEU A 123 22.35 16.10 2.91
#